data_AF-Q8BYQ1-F1
#
_entry.id   AF-Q8BYQ1-F1
#
_cell.length_a   1.000
_cell.length_b   1.000
_cell.length_c   1.000
_cell.angle_alpha   90.00
_cell.angle_beta   90.00
_cell.angle_gamma   90.00
#
_symmetry.space_group_name_H-M   'P 1'
#
loop_
_entity.id
_entity.type
_entity.pdbx_description
1 polymer ?
#
loop_
_entity_poly.entity_id
_entity_poly.type
_entity_poly.pdbx_seq_one_letter_code
_entity_poly.pdbx_strand_id
1 'polypeptide(L)'
;KKLQKQSQQIAQDELRVRRYREETTRIRQEIQELKASPKIFQKTKCSICNSALELPSVHFLCGHSFHQHCFESYSESDADCPTCLPENRKVMDMIRAQEQKRDLHDQFQHQLKCSNDSFSVIADYFGRGVFNKLTLLTDPPTARLTPSLEAGLQRDLLMHSRRGT
;
A
#
# COMPACT_ATOMS: atom_id res chain seq x y z
N LYS A 1 -33.30 9.56 7.86
CA LYS A 1 -32.82 8.68 6.77
C LYS A 1 -31.33 8.88 6.43
N LYS A 2 -30.84 10.11 6.15
CA LYS A 2 -29.40 10.36 5.83
C LYS A 2 -28.43 10.04 6.98
N LEU A 3 -28.78 10.43 8.22
CA LEU A 3 -27.96 10.17 9.43
C LEU A 3 -27.77 8.67 9.72
N GLN A 4 -28.81 7.85 9.56
CA GLN A 4 -28.72 6.40 9.76
C GLN A 4 -27.78 5.74 8.73
N LYS A 5 -27.84 6.17 7.46
CA LYS A 5 -26.93 5.69 6.42
C LYS A 5 -25.47 6.07 6.72
N GLN A 6 -25.23 7.28 7.19
CA GLN A 6 -23.89 7.72 7.59
C GLN A 6 -23.37 6.94 8.81
N SER A 7 -24.20 6.72 9.83
CA SER A 7 -23.83 5.92 11.00
C SER A 7 -23.49 4.48 10.63
N GLN A 8 -24.26 3.87 9.72
CA GLN A 8 -23.94 2.53 9.21
C GLN A 8 -22.62 2.49 8.43
N GLN A 9 -22.34 3.51 7.61
CA GLN A 9 -21.09 3.63 6.88
C GLN A 9 -19.89 3.75 7.83
N ILE A 10 -20.00 4.59 8.86
CA ILE A 10 -18.96 4.76 9.88
C ILE A 10 -18.68 3.42 10.57
N ALA A 11 -19.72 2.69 11.00
CA ALA A 11 -19.54 1.39 11.64
C ALA A 11 -18.85 0.36 10.72
N GLN A 12 -19.14 0.37 9.42
CA GLN A 12 -18.44 -0.49 8.45
C GLN A 12 -16.98 -0.10 8.28
N ASP A 13 -16.68 1.19 8.20
CA ASP A 13 -15.32 1.69 8.04
C ASP A 13 -14.49 1.45 9.30
N GLU A 14 -15.06 1.62 10.49
CA GLU A 14 -14.42 1.24 11.76
C GLU A 14 -14.06 -0.25 11.81
N LEU A 15 -14.96 -1.13 11.34
CA LEU A 15 -14.70 -2.56 11.26
C LEU A 15 -13.58 -2.89 10.27
N ARG A 16 -13.52 -2.19 9.13
CA ARG A 16 -12.43 -2.33 8.16
C ARG A 16 -11.10 -1.87 8.76
N VAL A 17 -11.08 -0.70 9.40
CA VAL A 17 -9.88 -0.16 10.07
C VAL A 17 -9.36 -1.16 11.11
N ARG A 18 -10.23 -1.73 11.94
CA ARG A 18 -9.84 -2.74 12.92
C ARG A 18 -9.20 -3.96 12.24
N ARG A 19 -9.85 -4.52 11.21
CA ARG A 19 -9.33 -5.66 10.45
C ARG A 19 -7.96 -5.36 9.84
N TYR A 20 -7.80 -4.20 9.21
CA TYR A 20 -6.51 -3.82 8.60
C TYR A 20 -5.41 -3.63 9.64
N ARG A 21 -5.73 -3.14 10.84
CA ARG A 21 -4.76 -3.04 11.94
C ARG A 21 -4.30 -4.41 12.41
N GLU A 22 -5.23 -5.32 12.64
CA GLU A 22 -4.94 -6.71 13.04
C GLU A 22 -4.08 -7.42 11.99
N GLU A 23 -4.46 -7.30 10.72
CA GLU A 23 -3.70 -7.83 9.58
C GLU A 23 -2.28 -7.26 9.54
N THR A 24 -2.14 -5.95 9.69
CA THR A 24 -0.84 -5.26 9.68
C THR A 24 0.03 -5.77 10.83
N THR A 25 -0.53 -5.95 12.03
CA THR A 25 0.22 -6.48 13.16
C THR A 25 0.67 -7.92 12.92
N ARG A 26 -0.18 -8.76 12.33
CA ARG A 26 0.15 -10.15 11.98
C ARG A 26 1.29 -10.20 10.96
N ILE A 27 1.18 -9.43 9.87
CA ILE A 27 2.21 -9.38 8.82
C ILE A 27 3.55 -8.87 9.39
N ARG A 28 3.54 -7.89 10.30
CA ARG A 28 4.77 -7.40 10.94
C ARG A 28 5.43 -8.47 11.81
N GLN A 29 4.65 -9.25 12.54
CA GLN A 29 5.15 -10.37 13.33
C GLN A 29 5.76 -11.44 12.40
N GLU A 30 5.09 -11.77 11.30
CA GLU A 30 5.59 -12.71 10.29
C GLU A 30 6.91 -12.22 9.68
N ILE A 31 7.04 -10.94 9.33
CA ILE A 31 8.29 -10.35 8.84
C ILE A 31 9.41 -10.50 9.88
N GLN A 32 9.12 -10.26 11.16
CA GLN A 32 10.11 -10.40 12.23
C GLN A 32 10.56 -11.86 12.38
N GLU A 33 9.61 -12.80 12.33
CA GLU A 33 9.89 -14.22 12.40
C GLU A 33 10.77 -14.68 11.22
N LEU A 34 10.44 -14.28 10.00
CA LEU A 34 11.22 -14.60 8.79
C LEU A 34 12.64 -14.03 8.82
N LYS A 35 12.87 -12.90 9.51
CA LYS A 35 14.20 -12.29 9.64
C LYS A 35 15.05 -12.91 10.74
N ALA A 36 14.43 -13.33 11.84
CA ALA A 36 15.15 -13.74 13.06
C ALA A 36 15.22 -15.27 13.25
N SER A 37 14.31 -16.02 12.61
CA SER A 37 14.17 -17.46 12.84
C SER A 37 14.58 -18.28 11.61
N PRO A 38 15.26 -19.42 11.79
CA PRO A 38 15.56 -20.32 10.69
C PRO A 38 14.27 -20.91 10.13
N LYS A 39 14.18 -21.02 8.80
CA LYS A 39 13.02 -21.59 8.10
C LYS A 39 13.37 -22.95 7.50
N ILE A 40 12.54 -23.96 7.77
CA ILE A 40 12.67 -25.30 7.18
C ILE A 40 11.95 -25.33 5.84
N PHE A 41 12.66 -25.74 4.78
CA PHE A 41 12.08 -25.96 3.46
C PHE A 41 11.76 -27.44 3.27
N GLN A 42 10.46 -27.77 3.26
CA GLN A 42 9.99 -29.17 3.09
C GLN A 42 9.49 -29.47 1.67
N LYS A 43 9.50 -28.50 0.75
CA LYS A 43 9.04 -28.72 -0.63
C LYS A 43 9.99 -29.66 -1.37
N THR A 44 9.42 -30.72 -1.93
CA THR A 44 10.14 -31.76 -2.68
C THR A 44 10.04 -31.61 -4.19
N LYS A 45 9.40 -30.55 -4.69
CA LYS A 45 9.19 -30.32 -6.13
C LYS A 45 9.57 -28.90 -6.54
N CYS A 46 10.11 -28.78 -7.75
CA CYS A 46 10.48 -27.50 -8.35
C CYS A 46 9.23 -26.73 -8.73
N SER A 47 9.19 -25.43 -8.41
CA SER A 47 8.00 -24.60 -8.65
C SER A 47 7.88 -24.13 -10.12
N ILE A 48 8.85 -24.48 -10.97
CA ILE A 48 8.84 -24.20 -12.42
C ILE A 48 8.50 -25.47 -13.21
N CYS A 49 9.30 -26.54 -13.06
CA CYS A 49 9.13 -27.76 -13.87
C CYS A 49 8.26 -28.83 -13.19
N ASN A 50 7.88 -28.66 -11.91
CA ASN A 50 7.10 -29.61 -11.11
C ASN A 50 7.74 -31.00 -10.89
N SER A 51 8.95 -31.24 -11.39
CA SER A 51 9.74 -32.44 -11.11
C SER A 51 10.28 -32.46 -9.68
N ALA A 52 10.68 -33.64 -9.22
CA ALA A 52 11.33 -33.79 -7.92
C ALA A 52 12.56 -32.87 -7.81
N LEU A 53 12.69 -32.17 -6.69
CA LEU A 53 13.82 -31.28 -6.43
C LEU A 53 15.08 -32.13 -6.26
N GLU A 54 16.12 -31.77 -6.98
CA GLU A 54 17.47 -32.34 -6.81
C GLU A 54 18.45 -31.21 -6.51
N LEU A 55 19.57 -31.56 -5.88
CA LEU A 55 20.63 -30.62 -5.58
C LEU A 55 21.48 -30.37 -6.83
N PRO A 56 21.92 -29.12 -7.08
CA PRO A 56 21.72 -27.93 -6.23
C PRO A 56 20.35 -27.26 -6.42
N SER A 57 19.81 -26.73 -5.32
CA SER A 57 18.50 -26.07 -5.28
C SER A 57 18.54 -24.69 -4.62
N VAL A 58 17.64 -23.80 -5.07
CA VAL A 58 17.48 -22.44 -4.55
C VAL A 58 16.13 -22.34 -3.86
N HIS A 59 16.10 -21.78 -2.65
CA HIS A 59 14.91 -21.66 -1.81
C HIS A 59 14.68 -20.21 -1.39
N PHE A 60 13.43 -19.75 -1.53
CA PHE A 60 13.00 -18.42 -1.10
C PHE A 60 12.13 -18.50 0.15
N LEU A 61 12.20 -17.49 1.02
CA LEU A 61 11.40 -17.44 2.26
C LEU A 61 9.87 -17.42 2.03
N CYS A 62 9.42 -17.07 0.82
CA CYS A 62 8.02 -17.24 0.40
C CYS A 62 7.61 -18.73 0.25
N GLY A 63 8.55 -19.66 0.39
CA GLY A 63 8.34 -21.10 0.35
C GLY A 63 8.42 -21.70 -1.06
N HIS A 64 8.80 -20.94 -2.08
CA HIS A 64 9.10 -21.51 -3.40
C HIS A 64 10.52 -22.08 -3.44
N SER A 65 10.66 -23.17 -4.17
CA SER A 65 11.90 -23.92 -4.31
C SER A 65 12.08 -24.31 -5.76
N PHE A 66 13.32 -24.24 -6.23
CA PHE A 66 13.67 -24.40 -7.63
C PHE A 66 14.97 -25.20 -7.75
N HIS A 67 15.12 -25.95 -8.85
CA HIS A 67 16.45 -26.38 -9.28
C HIS A 67 17.28 -25.14 -9.61
N GLN A 68 18.59 -25.17 -9.34
CA GLN A 68 19.47 -24.06 -9.70
C GLN A 68 19.35 -23.70 -11.20
N HIS A 69 19.37 -24.71 -12.07
CA HIS A 69 19.22 -24.50 -13.51
C HIS A 69 17.87 -23.89 -13.92
N CYS A 70 16.78 -24.34 -13.30
CA CYS A 70 15.45 -23.75 -13.54
C CYS A 70 15.37 -22.32 -13.01
N PHE A 71 16.07 -22.00 -11.92
CA PHE A 71 16.13 -20.64 -11.41
C PHE A 71 16.86 -19.74 -12.41
N GLU A 72 18.11 -20.06 -12.76
CA GLU A 72 18.96 -19.29 -13.67
C GLU A 72 18.31 -19.02 -15.04
N SER A 73 17.50 -19.97 -15.54
CA SER A 73 16.84 -19.83 -16.84
C SER A 73 15.62 -18.90 -16.84
N TYR A 74 14.99 -18.68 -15.67
CA TYR A 74 13.71 -17.97 -15.56
C TYR A 74 13.75 -16.74 -14.63
N SER A 75 14.80 -16.58 -13.82
CA SER A 75 14.96 -15.46 -12.91
C SER A 75 15.58 -14.24 -13.61
N GLU A 76 14.99 -13.07 -13.41
CA GLU A 76 15.58 -11.79 -13.83
C GLU A 76 16.67 -11.30 -12.85
N SER A 77 16.64 -11.76 -11.60
CA SER A 77 17.57 -11.37 -10.53
C SER A 77 17.81 -12.52 -9.54
N ASP A 78 18.97 -12.51 -8.88
CA ASP A 78 19.33 -13.51 -7.86
C ASP A 78 18.55 -13.33 -6.54
N ALA A 79 17.87 -12.19 -6.37
CA ALA A 79 17.20 -11.82 -5.14
C ALA A 79 15.69 -12.07 -5.16
N ASP A 80 15.10 -12.29 -6.34
CA ASP A 80 13.65 -12.34 -6.51
C ASP A 80 13.14 -13.73 -6.88
N CYS A 81 12.05 -14.13 -6.22
CA CYS A 81 11.37 -15.38 -6.54
C CYS A 81 10.63 -15.23 -7.89
N PRO A 82 10.95 -16.01 -8.94
CA PRO A 82 10.36 -15.85 -10.27
C PRO A 82 8.84 -16.10 -10.28
N THR A 83 8.32 -16.91 -9.35
CA THR A 83 6.88 -17.16 -9.20
C THR A 83 6.13 -15.98 -8.58
N CYS A 84 6.75 -15.25 -7.64
CA CYS A 84 6.09 -14.15 -6.92
C CYS A 84 6.33 -12.78 -7.56
N LEU A 85 7.47 -12.62 -8.25
CA LEU A 85 7.90 -11.34 -8.82
C LEU A 85 6.82 -10.65 -9.69
N PRO A 86 6.10 -11.33 -10.59
CA PRO A 86 5.10 -10.67 -11.44
C PRO A 86 3.99 -10.00 -10.65
N GLU A 87 3.49 -10.65 -9.59
CA GLU A 87 2.43 -10.09 -8.76
C GLU A 87 2.97 -9.02 -7.81
N ASN A 88 4.14 -9.25 -7.22
CA ASN A 88 4.82 -8.26 -6.39
C ASN A 88 5.08 -6.96 -7.17
N ARG A 89 5.48 -7.05 -8.45
CA ARG A 89 5.71 -5.88 -9.31
C ARG A 89 4.45 -5.04 -9.48
N LYS A 90 3.30 -5.67 -9.75
CA LYS A 90 2.01 -4.96 -9.86
C LYS A 90 1.68 -4.22 -8.57
N VAL A 91 1.85 -4.87 -7.41
CA VAL A 91 1.59 -4.25 -6.11
C VAL A 91 2.52 -3.06 -5.87
N MET A 92 3.82 -3.22 -6.16
CA MET A 92 4.80 -2.14 -6.00
C MET A 92 4.53 -0.95 -6.93
N ASP A 93 4.13 -1.21 -8.17
CA ASP A 93 3.77 -0.15 -9.12
C ASP A 93 2.47 0.56 -8.69
N MET A 94 1.50 -0.16 -8.14
CA MET A 94 0.30 0.45 -7.55
C MET A 94 0.64 1.36 -6.36
N ILE A 95 1.53 0.90 -5.46
CA ILE A 95 2.00 1.71 -4.33
C ILE A 95 2.69 2.98 -4.84
N ARG A 96 3.63 2.85 -5.78
CA ARG A 96 4.33 3.99 -6.37
C ARG A 96 3.38 4.99 -7.02
N ALA A 97 2.40 4.51 -7.78
CA ALA A 97 1.39 5.36 -8.40
C ALA A 97 0.50 6.07 -7.38
N GLN A 98 0.22 5.44 -6.24
CA GLN A 98 -0.53 6.06 -5.15
C GLN A 98 0.29 7.12 -4.41
N GLU A 99 1.58 6.87 -4.16
CA GLU A 99 2.49 7.82 -3.54
C GLU A 99 2.66 9.08 -4.39
N GLN A 100 2.89 8.93 -5.70
CA GLN A 100 2.97 10.07 -6.63
C GLN A 100 1.69 10.92 -6.62
N LYS A 101 0.52 10.30 -6.54
CA LYS A 101 -0.76 11.01 -6.43
C LYS A 101 -0.91 11.74 -5.10
N ARG A 102 -0.44 11.16 -4.00
CA ARG A 102 -0.46 11.79 -2.68
C ARG A 102 0.46 13.01 -2.65
N ASP A 103 1.66 12.90 -3.21
CA ASP A 103 2.60 14.03 -3.27
C ASP A 103 2.03 15.19 -4.09
N LEU A 104 1.36 14.90 -5.21
CA LEU A 104 0.62 15.91 -5.99
C LEU A 104 -0.52 16.55 -5.19
N HIS A 105 -1.25 15.76 -4.40
CA HIS A 105 -2.32 16.26 -3.54
C HIS A 105 -1.79 17.22 -2.46
N ASP A 106 -0.70 16.83 -1.79
CA ASP A 106 -0.08 17.65 -0.74
C ASP A 106 0.49 18.95 -1.33
N GLN A 107 1.11 18.89 -2.51
CA GLN A 107 1.59 20.07 -3.24
C GLN A 107 0.45 21.01 -3.62
N PHE A 108 -0.64 20.48 -4.18
CA PHE A 108 -1.84 21.25 -4.49
C PHE A 108 -2.39 21.93 -3.25
N GLN A 109 -2.56 21.18 -2.16
CA GLN A 109 -3.13 21.71 -0.93
C GLN A 109 -2.23 22.76 -0.28
N HIS A 110 -0.90 22.60 -0.37
CA HIS A 110 0.05 23.62 0.06
C HIS A 110 -0.06 24.89 -0.79
N GLN A 111 -0.07 24.77 -2.11
CA GLN A 111 -0.18 25.92 -3.01
C GLN A 111 -1.50 26.67 -2.83
N LEU A 112 -2.62 25.96 -2.67
CA LEU A 112 -3.91 26.58 -2.36
C LEU A 112 -3.90 27.39 -1.07
N LYS A 113 -3.23 26.89 -0.03
CA LYS A 113 -3.16 27.56 1.28
C LYS A 113 -2.25 28.79 1.26
N CYS A 114 -1.19 28.76 0.45
CA CYS A 114 -0.19 29.81 0.38
C CYS A 114 -0.43 30.84 -0.74
N SER A 115 -1.31 30.54 -1.70
CA SER A 115 -1.60 31.43 -2.84
C SER A 115 -2.50 32.59 -2.45
N ASN A 116 -2.23 33.77 -3.01
CA ASN A 116 -3.13 34.92 -2.93
C ASN A 116 -4.39 34.74 -3.80
N ASP A 117 -4.30 33.96 -4.88
CA ASP A 117 -5.41 33.62 -5.78
C ASP A 117 -5.58 32.10 -5.87
N SER A 118 -6.47 31.56 -5.05
CA SER A 118 -6.78 30.14 -5.03
C SER A 118 -7.49 29.67 -6.29
N PHE A 119 -8.20 30.55 -7.02
CA PHE A 119 -8.93 30.15 -8.23
C PHE A 119 -7.97 29.86 -9.38
N SER A 120 -6.92 30.68 -9.54
CA SER A 120 -5.86 30.45 -10.52
C SER A 120 -5.14 29.11 -10.29
N VAL A 121 -4.84 28.76 -9.04
CA VAL A 121 -4.23 27.44 -8.70
C VAL A 121 -5.16 26.29 -9.08
N ILE A 122 -6.47 26.39 -8.78
CA ILE A 122 -7.45 25.36 -9.17
C ILE A 122 -7.52 25.23 -10.70
N ALA A 123 -7.56 26.36 -11.42
CA ALA A 123 -7.64 26.38 -12.88
C ALA A 123 -6.40 25.76 -13.54
N ASP A 124 -5.20 26.03 -13.03
CA ASP A 124 -3.94 25.44 -13.51
C ASP A 124 -3.92 23.91 -13.31
N TYR A 125 -4.29 23.42 -12.13
CA TYR A 125 -4.33 21.97 -11.87
C TYR A 125 -5.44 21.26 -12.65
N PHE A 126 -6.58 21.92 -12.85
CA PHE A 126 -7.66 21.41 -13.69
C PHE A 126 -7.23 21.35 -15.17
N GLY A 127 -6.58 22.41 -15.68
CA GLY A 127 -6.04 22.47 -17.04
C GLY A 127 -4.96 21.42 -17.32
N ARG A 128 -4.22 21.00 -16.29
CA ARG A 128 -3.23 19.90 -16.36
C ARG A 128 -3.85 18.50 -16.28
N GLY A 129 -5.17 18.38 -16.07
CA GLY A 129 -5.85 17.09 -15.96
C GLY A 129 -5.51 16.28 -14.71
N VAL A 130 -5.01 16.93 -13.65
CA VAL A 130 -4.62 16.26 -12.38
C VAL A 130 -5.84 15.61 -11.69
N PHE A 131 -7.04 16.12 -11.96
CA PHE A 131 -8.32 15.63 -11.41
C PHE A 131 -9.13 14.74 -12.37
N ASN A 132 -8.51 14.06 -13.34
CA ASN A 132 -9.18 13.29 -14.41
C ASN A 132 -10.13 12.13 -13.98
N LYS A 133 -10.52 12.03 -12.71
CA LYS A 133 -11.75 11.37 -12.29
C LYS A 133 -12.80 12.45 -12.02
N LEU A 134 -13.61 12.77 -13.03
CA LEU A 134 -14.81 13.61 -12.86
C LEU A 134 -15.69 13.03 -11.74
N THR A 135 -15.56 13.58 -10.53
CA THR A 135 -16.64 13.57 -9.57
C THR A 135 -17.44 14.82 -9.90
N LEU A 136 -18.49 14.68 -10.71
CA LEU A 136 -19.43 15.75 -11.01
C LEU A 136 -20.06 16.21 -9.69
N LEU A 137 -19.47 17.22 -9.05
CA LEU A 137 -20.07 17.95 -7.95
C LEU A 137 -21.05 18.97 -8.52
N THR A 138 -22.16 18.47 -9.07
CA THR A 138 -23.38 19.25 -9.25
C THR A 138 -24.38 18.80 -8.19
N ASP A 139 -24.10 19.13 -6.93
CA ASP A 139 -25.13 19.20 -5.89
C ASP A 139 -25.06 20.61 -5.26
N PRO A 140 -26.20 21.31 -5.09
CA PRO A 140 -26.25 22.67 -4.55
C PRO A 140 -25.83 22.72 -3.06
N PRO A 141 -25.45 23.92 -2.55
CA PRO A 141 -24.65 24.05 -1.34
C PRO A 141 -25.47 23.68 -0.10
N THR A 142 -25.17 22.53 0.49
CA THR A 142 -25.65 22.21 1.84
C THR A 142 -24.47 22.00 2.77
N ALA A 143 -24.18 23.07 3.53
CA ALA A 143 -23.51 23.10 4.84
C ALA A 143 -22.25 22.24 5.05
N ARG A 144 -21.10 22.93 5.01
CA ARG A 144 -19.88 22.75 5.83
C ARG A 144 -19.57 21.34 6.33
N LEU A 145 -18.61 20.68 5.68
CA LEU A 145 -17.76 19.67 6.30
C LEU A 145 -16.42 20.34 6.65
N THR A 146 -16.16 20.45 7.95
CA THR A 146 -14.87 20.88 8.53
C THR A 146 -13.76 19.87 8.22
N PRO A 147 -12.58 20.30 7.73
CA PRO A 147 -11.41 19.44 7.64
C PRO A 147 -10.63 19.54 8.96
N SER A 148 -10.85 18.62 9.90
CA SER A 148 -10.08 18.57 11.14
C SER A 148 -9.71 17.15 11.60
N LEU A 149 -9.90 16.12 10.77
CA LEU A 149 -9.66 14.72 11.18
C LEU A 149 -8.29 14.16 10.76
N GLU A 150 -7.58 14.79 9.82
CA GLU A 150 -6.25 14.31 9.40
C GLU A 150 -5.11 14.75 10.31
N ALA A 151 -5.26 15.86 11.04
CA ALA A 151 -4.21 16.36 11.93
C ALA A 151 -4.02 15.49 13.21
N GLY A 152 -5.01 14.66 13.56
CA GLY A 152 -4.95 13.79 14.74
C GLY A 152 -4.15 12.51 14.50
N LEU A 153 -4.35 11.85 13.37
CA LEU A 153 -3.72 10.56 13.06
C LEU A 153 -2.20 10.70 12.84
N GLN A 154 -1.77 11.81 12.24
CA GLN A 154 -0.34 12.12 12.06
C GLN A 154 0.36 12.43 13.40
N ARG A 155 -0.35 13.06 14.34
CA ARG A 155 0.18 13.38 15.67
C ARG A 155 0.38 12.13 16.52
N ASP A 156 -0.57 11.18 16.50
CA ASP A 156 -0.45 9.96 17.29
C ASP A 156 0.72 9.07 16.82
N LEU A 157 1.03 9.03 15.53
CA LEU A 157 2.18 8.30 14.99
C LEU A 157 3.53 8.93 15.39
N LEU A 158 3.59 10.26 15.58
CA LEU A 158 4.80 10.98 15.98
C LEU A 158 5.06 10.95 17.50
N MET A 159 4.01 10.77 18.32
CA MET A 159 4.14 10.77 19.79
C MET A 159 4.64 9.43 20.37
N HIS A 160 4.58 8.32 19.62
CA HIS A 160 5.05 7.01 20.07
C HIS A 160 6.53 6.72 19.74
N SER A 161 7.22 7.62 19.02
CA SER A 161 8.64 7.45 18.67
C SER A 161 9.61 8.14 19.65
N ARG A 162 9.11 8.63 20.79
CA ARG A 162 9.94 9.25 21.85
C ARG A 162 9.57 8.72 23.23
N ARG A 163 9.91 7.45 23.48
CA ARG A 163 10.20 6.91 24.82
C ARG A 163 11.02 5.63 24.64
N GLY A 164 12.32 5.77 24.83
CA GLY A 164 13.31 4.71 24.72
C GLY A 164 14.68 5.32 24.95
N THR A 165 14.93 5.67 26.22
CA THR A 165 16.28 5.82 26.79
C THR A 165 16.97 4.47 26.81
#